data_AF-I8TN25-F1
#
_entry.id   AF-I8TN25-F1
#
_cell.length_a   1.000
_cell.length_b   1.000
_cell.length_c   1.000
_cell.angle_alpha   90.00
_cell.angle_beta   90.00
_cell.angle_gamma   90.00
#
_symmetry.space_group_name_H-M   'P 1'
#
loop_
_entity.id
_entity.type
_entity.pdbx_description
1 polymer ?
#
loop_
_entity_poly.entity_id
_entity_poly.type
_entity_poly.pdbx_seq_one_letter_code
_entity_poly.pdbx_strand_id
1 'polypeptide(L)'
;MLYYGTSIILSLLCMLTATGGGFALPANLGYFSFFTRLIADSGRANKSLAVFSLTYTLAPHATYPTQIRQAVEALRYVVEQTKFSPGHILLGGDSAGGNLVGGVLSHLAHPHPAIAPVNLSEHLRGAVMIAPWTSMETDFSGQEIDSRGDLITPAVAGPWASAYLGTAKRDYYTDLSTAPADWYSTFPVQKILVCAGGSEILFPIIQDFVKKLKVSFFLACDNSGTSLSNLSRRASRVWSCVLASGRAMSPRSTICISGTRLRRSRGRESRAG
;
A
#
# COMPACT_ATOMS: atom_id res chain seq x y z
N MET A 1 14.07 -14.16 2.09
CA MET A 1 13.82 -15.57 2.49
C MET A 1 12.44 -15.97 1.98
N LEU A 2 12.28 -17.19 1.44
CA LEU A 2 11.01 -17.67 0.89
C LEU A 2 10.36 -18.65 1.86
N TYR A 3 9.10 -18.41 2.24
CA TYR A 3 8.33 -19.28 3.15
C TYR A 3 7.23 -20.00 2.39
N TYR A 4 7.19 -21.33 2.46
CA TYR A 4 6.19 -22.17 1.80
C TYR A 4 5.12 -22.68 2.77
N GLY A 5 3.87 -22.74 2.29
CA GLY A 5 2.82 -23.61 2.84
C GLY A 5 2.84 -24.98 2.14
N THR A 6 2.31 -26.02 2.81
CA THR A 6 2.41 -27.45 2.43
C THR A 6 1.54 -27.90 1.24
N SER A 7 1.28 -27.05 0.24
CA SER A 7 0.47 -27.44 -0.94
C SER A 7 1.06 -26.96 -2.27
N ILE A 8 1.17 -27.92 -3.20
CA ILE A 8 1.89 -27.84 -4.50
C ILE A 8 1.17 -26.96 -5.55
N ILE A 9 -0.03 -26.44 -5.26
CA ILE A 9 -0.71 -25.45 -6.11
C ILE A 9 -0.63 -24.08 -5.43
N LEU A 10 0.40 -23.31 -5.74
CA LEU A 10 0.60 -21.98 -5.18
C LEU A 10 -0.29 -20.96 -5.90
N SER A 11 -1.52 -20.77 -5.44
CA SER A 11 -2.48 -19.85 -6.07
C SER A 11 -2.27 -18.37 -5.70
N LEU A 12 -1.39 -18.04 -4.75
CA LEU A 12 -1.14 -16.66 -4.33
C LEU A 12 0.27 -16.51 -3.74
N LEU A 13 1.10 -15.67 -4.34
CA LEU A 13 2.40 -15.27 -3.80
C LEU A 13 2.27 -13.85 -3.25
N CYS A 14 2.49 -13.67 -1.94
CA CYS A 14 2.55 -12.35 -1.34
C CYS A 14 4.02 -11.93 -1.25
N MET A 15 4.42 -10.98 -2.07
CA MET A 15 5.67 -10.26 -1.95
C MET A 15 5.49 -9.15 -0.92
N LEU A 16 5.91 -9.41 0.31
CA LEU A 16 5.99 -8.38 1.34
C LEU A 16 7.35 -7.70 1.19
N THR A 17 7.35 -6.47 0.67
CA THR A 17 8.51 -5.59 0.74
C THR A 17 8.67 -5.21 2.21
N ALA A 18 9.77 -5.64 2.83
CA ALA A 18 9.85 -5.75 4.28
C ALA A 18 9.66 -4.44 5.06
N THR A 19 9.29 -4.62 6.31
CA THR A 19 9.48 -3.74 7.47
C THR A 19 9.18 -2.26 7.33
N GLY A 20 8.11 -1.85 7.98
CA GLY A 20 8.08 -0.58 8.69
C GLY A 20 9.23 -0.50 9.68
N GLY A 21 9.92 0.63 9.67
CA GLY A 21 11.15 0.81 10.45
C GLY A 21 11.90 2.07 10.02
N GLY A 22 11.17 3.01 9.40
CA GLY A 22 11.73 4.24 8.84
C GLY A 22 12.87 4.05 7.84
N PHE A 23 12.89 2.93 7.10
CA PHE A 23 14.01 2.50 6.25
C PHE A 23 15.32 2.23 6.99
N ALA A 24 15.37 2.39 8.32
CA ALA A 24 16.58 2.35 9.14
C ALA A 24 16.65 1.11 10.04
N LEU A 25 15.52 0.45 10.30
CA LEU A 25 15.43 -0.71 11.17
C LEU A 25 15.16 -2.01 10.40
N PRO A 26 15.85 -3.12 10.75
CA PRO A 26 15.61 -4.42 10.13
C PRO A 26 14.33 -5.08 10.65
N ALA A 27 13.97 -6.20 10.02
CA ALA A 27 12.87 -7.04 10.49
C ALA A 27 13.17 -7.63 11.85
N ASN A 28 12.28 -7.38 12.81
CA ASN A 28 12.28 -8.08 14.09
C ASN A 28 11.47 -9.39 14.00
N LEU A 29 11.53 -10.20 15.06
CA LEU A 29 10.82 -11.48 15.14
C LEU A 29 9.30 -11.35 14.96
N GLY A 30 8.72 -10.21 15.33
CA GLY A 30 7.29 -9.94 15.17
C GLY A 30 6.81 -10.02 13.72
N TYR A 31 7.62 -9.57 12.76
CA TYR A 31 7.31 -9.71 11.32
C TYR A 31 7.21 -11.17 10.90
N PHE A 32 8.16 -11.99 11.32
CA PHE A 32 8.18 -13.41 10.96
C PHE A 32 7.05 -14.20 11.64
N SER A 33 6.72 -13.85 12.89
CA SER A 33 5.53 -14.38 13.56
C SER A 33 4.24 -13.99 12.82
N PHE A 34 4.14 -12.73 12.37
CA PHE A 34 3.01 -12.25 11.57
C PHE A 34 2.90 -13.01 10.24
N PHE A 35 4.00 -13.18 9.49
CA PHE A 35 3.99 -13.91 8.21
C PHE A 35 3.60 -15.38 8.40
N THR A 36 4.15 -16.03 9.42
CA THR A 36 3.82 -17.43 9.74
C THR A 36 2.33 -17.58 10.05
N ARG A 37 1.78 -16.65 10.85
CA ARG A 37 0.35 -16.64 11.15
C ARG A 37 -0.50 -16.39 9.90
N LEU A 38 -0.09 -15.46 9.05
CA LEU A 38 -0.80 -15.14 7.81
C LEU A 38 -0.86 -16.34 6.85
N ILE A 39 0.24 -17.09 6.72
CA ILE A 39 0.30 -18.33 5.93
C ILE A 39 -0.63 -19.39 6.52
N ALA A 40 -0.55 -19.62 7.84
CA ALA A 40 -1.42 -20.59 8.51
C ALA A 40 -2.91 -20.24 8.38
N ASP A 41 -3.27 -18.96 8.53
CA ASP A 41 -4.64 -18.48 8.44
C ASP A 41 -5.18 -18.58 7.00
N SER A 42 -4.31 -18.36 6.01
CA SER A 42 -4.63 -18.60 4.60
C SER A 42 -4.88 -20.08 4.33
N GLY A 43 -4.02 -20.97 4.85
CA GLY A 43 -4.18 -22.42 4.73
C GLY A 43 -5.49 -22.91 5.34
N ARG A 44 -5.86 -22.40 6.53
CA ARG A 44 -7.17 -22.69 7.17
C ARG A 44 -8.36 -22.20 6.36
N ALA A 45 -8.18 -21.16 5.55
CA ALA A 45 -9.17 -20.66 4.61
C ALA A 45 -9.12 -21.35 3.23
N ASN A 46 -8.41 -22.47 3.12
CA ASN A 46 -8.18 -23.23 1.88
C ASN A 46 -7.55 -22.39 0.76
N LYS A 47 -6.63 -21.48 1.12
CA LYS A 47 -5.85 -20.65 0.20
C LYS A 47 -4.37 -20.96 0.37
N SER A 48 -3.69 -21.24 -0.74
CA SER A 48 -2.23 -21.37 -0.73
C SER A 48 -1.59 -19.99 -0.76
N LEU A 49 -0.68 -19.73 0.19
CA LEU A 49 0.06 -18.48 0.32
C LEU A 49 1.54 -18.79 0.56
N ALA A 50 2.42 -18.15 -0.21
CA ALA A 50 3.82 -18.01 0.17
C ALA A 50 4.17 -16.55 0.41
N VAL A 51 5.17 -16.33 1.27
CA VAL A 51 5.72 -15.00 1.54
C VAL A 51 7.14 -14.92 0.99
N PHE A 52 7.35 -13.99 0.07
CA PHE A 52 8.67 -13.52 -0.33
C PHE A 52 8.97 -12.25 0.45
N SER A 53 9.91 -12.33 1.40
CA SER A 53 10.34 -11.18 2.20
C SER A 53 11.67 -10.64 1.69
N LEU A 54 11.69 -9.36 1.31
CA LEU A 54 12.85 -8.63 0.82
C LEU A 54 13.65 -7.99 1.95
N THR A 55 14.93 -8.32 2.07
CA THR A 55 15.87 -7.54 2.89
C THR A 55 16.52 -6.46 2.04
N TYR A 56 16.04 -5.22 2.11
CA TYR A 56 16.68 -4.08 1.47
C TYR A 56 17.75 -3.45 2.36
N THR A 57 18.67 -2.70 1.76
CA THR A 57 19.74 -2.00 2.46
C THR A 57 19.16 -0.82 3.24
N LEU A 58 19.47 -0.76 4.53
CA LEU A 58 18.90 0.23 5.44
C LEU A 58 19.61 1.58 5.34
N ALA A 59 18.88 2.66 5.57
CA ALA A 59 19.45 3.97 5.80
C ALA A 59 20.23 4.00 7.13
N PRO A 60 21.32 4.78 7.25
CA PRO A 60 21.93 5.62 6.21
C PRO A 60 22.94 4.88 5.31
N HIS A 61 23.11 3.55 5.46
CA HIS A 61 24.09 2.78 4.66
C HIS A 61 23.79 2.84 3.16
N ALA A 62 22.51 2.92 2.80
CA ALA A 62 22.06 3.33 1.47
C ALA A 62 20.88 4.29 1.58
N THR A 63 20.79 5.20 0.61
CA THR A 63 19.75 6.23 0.53
C THR A 63 18.89 6.02 -0.71
N TYR A 64 17.77 6.76 -0.78
CA TYR A 64 16.89 6.82 -1.94
C TYR A 64 17.69 7.08 -3.23
N PRO A 65 17.42 6.34 -4.34
CA PRO A 65 16.33 5.38 -4.55
C PRO A 65 16.71 3.90 -4.34
N THR A 66 17.75 3.59 -3.56
CA THR A 66 18.28 2.22 -3.45
C THR A 66 17.25 1.19 -2.99
N GLN A 67 16.43 1.54 -1.99
CA GLN A 67 15.43 0.64 -1.42
C GLN A 67 14.30 0.33 -2.42
N ILE A 68 13.84 1.35 -3.18
CA ILE A 68 12.87 1.13 -4.26
C ILE A 68 13.50 0.29 -5.37
N ARG A 69 14.75 0.57 -5.76
CA ARG A 69 15.47 -0.24 -6.75
C ARG A 69 15.50 -1.71 -6.34
N GLN A 70 15.86 -2.00 -5.09
CA GLN A 70 15.88 -3.37 -4.57
C GLN A 70 14.49 -4.00 -4.52
N ALA A 71 13.44 -3.23 -4.23
CA ALA A 71 12.06 -3.70 -4.28
C ALA A 71 11.58 -4.02 -5.70
N VAL A 72 11.96 -3.20 -6.68
CA VAL A 72 11.69 -3.44 -8.11
C VAL A 72 12.45 -4.68 -8.60
N GLU A 73 13.72 -4.83 -8.24
CA GLU A 73 14.50 -6.01 -8.63
C GLU A 73 14.02 -7.30 -7.95
N ALA A 74 13.48 -7.22 -6.73
CA ALA A 74 12.80 -8.34 -6.10
C ALA A 74 11.55 -8.77 -6.89
N LEU A 75 10.72 -7.81 -7.31
CA LEU A 75 9.57 -8.10 -8.17
C LEU A 75 10.01 -8.69 -9.50
N ARG A 76 11.05 -8.12 -10.12
CA ARG A 76 11.64 -8.64 -11.36
C ARG A 76 12.06 -10.09 -11.21
N TYR A 77 12.79 -10.42 -10.15
CA TYR A 77 13.21 -11.78 -9.86
C TYR A 77 12.01 -12.75 -9.76
N VAL A 78 10.97 -12.36 -9.04
CA VAL A 78 9.75 -13.18 -8.89
C VAL A 78 9.03 -13.40 -10.23
N VAL A 79 8.90 -12.36 -11.06
CA VAL A 79 8.19 -12.48 -12.34
C VAL A 79 9.05 -13.22 -13.39
N GLU A 80 10.31 -12.82 -13.53
CA GLU A 80 11.15 -13.26 -14.63
C GLU A 80 11.91 -14.56 -14.34
N GLN A 81 12.39 -14.77 -13.10
CA GLN A 81 13.23 -15.92 -12.75
C GLN A 81 12.39 -17.07 -12.19
N THR A 82 11.47 -16.79 -11.27
CA THR A 82 10.60 -17.83 -10.69
C THR A 82 9.32 -18.08 -11.49
N LYS A 83 9.09 -17.28 -12.55
CA LYS A 83 7.96 -17.41 -13.50
C LYS A 83 6.58 -17.31 -12.85
N PHE A 84 6.47 -16.61 -11.73
CA PHE A 84 5.18 -16.32 -11.12
C PHE A 84 4.39 -15.32 -11.97
N SER A 85 3.16 -15.65 -12.32
CA SER A 85 2.29 -14.73 -13.07
C SER A 85 1.94 -13.51 -12.20
N PRO A 86 2.07 -12.27 -12.73
CA PRO A 86 1.77 -11.05 -11.96
C PRO A 86 0.37 -11.04 -11.34
N GLY A 87 -0.62 -11.66 -11.99
CA GLY A 87 -2.00 -11.79 -11.49
C GLY A 87 -2.16 -12.61 -10.21
N HIS A 88 -1.10 -13.27 -9.76
CA HIS A 88 -1.02 -14.02 -8.50
C HIS A 88 -0.12 -13.33 -7.45
N ILE A 89 0.44 -12.15 -7.75
CA ILE A 89 1.36 -11.44 -6.87
C ILE A 89 0.62 -10.35 -6.09
N LEU A 90 0.70 -10.40 -4.76
CA LEU A 90 0.34 -9.29 -3.87
C LEU A 90 1.60 -8.55 -3.43
N LEU A 91 1.60 -7.22 -3.53
CA LEU A 91 2.60 -6.40 -2.85
C LEU A 91 2.11 -6.09 -1.44
N GLY A 92 2.99 -6.13 -0.45
CA GLY A 92 2.65 -5.83 0.94
C GLY A 92 3.75 -5.06 1.65
N GLY A 93 3.37 -4.14 2.52
CA GLY A 93 4.33 -3.45 3.39
C GLY A 93 3.63 -2.54 4.40
N ASP A 94 4.29 -2.28 5.51
CA ASP A 94 3.82 -1.39 6.56
C ASP A 94 4.74 -0.17 6.73
N SER A 95 4.22 1.00 7.13
CA SER A 95 5.00 2.22 7.33
C SER A 95 5.93 2.52 6.15
N ALA A 96 7.26 2.51 6.35
CA ALA A 96 8.26 2.65 5.29
C ALA A 96 8.17 1.55 4.20
N GLY A 97 7.85 0.31 4.57
CA GLY A 97 7.53 -0.75 3.60
C GLY A 97 6.25 -0.43 2.80
N GLY A 98 5.26 0.20 3.43
CA GLY A 98 4.06 0.70 2.74
C GLY A 98 4.38 1.81 1.73
N ASN A 99 5.36 2.66 2.04
CA ASN A 99 5.94 3.63 1.09
C ASN A 99 6.58 2.90 -0.10
N LEU A 100 7.42 1.89 0.14
CA LEU A 100 8.05 1.09 -0.92
C LEU A 100 7.02 0.43 -1.85
N VAL A 101 5.91 -0.09 -1.32
CA VAL A 101 4.83 -0.63 -2.17
C VAL A 101 4.32 0.44 -3.14
N GLY A 102 4.08 1.67 -2.67
CA GLY A 102 3.62 2.75 -3.54
C GLY A 102 4.70 3.24 -4.49
N GLY A 103 5.97 3.24 -4.06
CA GLY A 103 7.13 3.53 -4.90
C GLY A 103 7.30 2.52 -6.04
N VAL A 104 7.13 1.22 -5.77
CA VAL A 104 7.14 0.16 -6.79
C VAL A 104 5.98 0.34 -7.77
N LEU A 105 4.75 0.56 -7.27
CA LEU A 105 3.60 0.81 -8.14
C LEU A 105 3.78 2.06 -9.01
N SER A 106 4.37 3.11 -8.43
CA SER A 106 4.75 4.33 -9.16
C SER A 106 5.79 4.04 -10.22
N HIS A 107 6.83 3.26 -9.92
CA HIS A 107 7.85 2.85 -10.90
C HIS A 107 7.27 2.02 -12.05
N LEU A 108 6.34 1.11 -11.77
CA LEU A 108 5.70 0.30 -12.79
C LEU A 108 4.80 1.13 -13.73
N ALA A 109 4.17 2.19 -13.21
CA ALA A 109 3.33 3.10 -13.99
C ALA A 109 4.15 4.19 -14.72
N HIS A 110 5.16 4.71 -14.04
CA HIS A 110 6.01 5.84 -14.43
C HIS A 110 7.47 5.45 -14.11
N PRO A 111 8.22 4.89 -15.07
CA PRO A 111 9.56 4.36 -14.79
C PRO A 111 10.51 5.42 -14.20
N HIS A 112 10.96 5.15 -12.97
CA HIS A 112 11.97 5.96 -12.30
C HIS A 112 13.28 5.97 -13.10
N PRO A 113 13.92 7.13 -13.37
CA PRO A 113 15.06 7.25 -14.29
C PRO A 113 16.30 6.45 -13.90
N ALA A 114 16.50 6.21 -12.60
CA ALA A 114 17.65 5.45 -12.07
C ALA A 114 17.38 3.94 -11.85
N ILE A 115 16.26 3.41 -12.33
CA ILE A 115 15.84 2.01 -12.14
C ILE A 115 15.37 1.47 -13.50
N ALA A 116 15.83 0.29 -13.90
CA ALA A 116 15.40 -0.33 -15.15
C ALA A 116 13.90 -0.68 -15.09
N PRO A 117 13.10 -0.42 -16.14
CA PRO A 117 11.68 -0.78 -16.16
C PRO A 117 11.45 -2.27 -15.94
N VAL A 118 10.29 -2.63 -15.37
CA VAL A 118 9.79 -4.02 -15.30
C VAL A 118 8.54 -4.12 -16.14
N ASN A 119 8.56 -5.00 -17.15
CA ASN A 119 7.40 -5.24 -17.99
C ASN A 119 6.53 -6.34 -17.38
N LEU A 120 5.32 -5.98 -16.96
CA LEU A 120 4.34 -6.94 -16.47
C LEU A 120 3.41 -7.37 -17.61
N SER A 121 3.18 -8.68 -17.75
CA SER A 121 2.24 -9.23 -18.72
C SER A 121 0.77 -8.97 -18.36
N GLU A 122 0.49 -8.68 -17.08
CA GLU A 122 -0.84 -8.38 -16.54
C GLU A 122 -0.72 -7.56 -15.25
N HIS A 123 -1.84 -7.04 -14.75
CA HIS A 123 -1.86 -6.30 -13.47
C HIS A 123 -1.59 -7.22 -12.28
N LEU A 124 -0.86 -6.68 -11.30
CA LEU A 124 -0.66 -7.33 -10.00
C LEU A 124 -1.99 -7.63 -9.31
N ARG A 125 -2.07 -8.76 -8.60
CA ARG A 125 -3.29 -9.19 -7.90
C ARG A 125 -3.80 -8.14 -6.92
N GLY A 126 -2.89 -7.42 -6.28
CA GLY A 126 -3.22 -6.39 -5.33
C GLY A 126 -2.01 -5.81 -4.60
N ALA A 127 -2.27 -4.77 -3.82
CA ALA A 127 -1.32 -4.13 -2.93
C ALA A 127 -1.95 -3.96 -1.54
N VAL A 128 -1.18 -4.18 -0.49
CA VAL A 128 -1.58 -4.01 0.91
C VAL A 128 -0.60 -3.06 1.58
N MET A 129 -1.11 -1.94 2.07
CA MET A 129 -0.35 -0.89 2.74
C MET A 129 -0.87 -0.73 4.16
N ILE A 130 -0.05 -1.01 5.16
CA ILE A 130 -0.45 -0.90 6.58
C ILE A 130 0.24 0.33 7.17
N ALA A 131 -0.53 1.31 7.63
CA ALA A 131 -0.02 2.58 8.13
C ALA A 131 1.05 3.21 7.21
N PRO A 132 0.84 3.30 5.88
CA PRO A 132 1.93 3.64 4.97
C PRO A 132 2.48 5.03 5.25
N TRP A 133 3.81 5.15 5.26
CA TRP A 133 4.48 6.43 5.40
C TRP A 133 4.48 7.16 4.06
N THR A 134 3.47 7.98 3.81
CA THR A 134 3.17 8.52 2.47
C THR A 134 3.79 9.90 2.18
N SER A 135 4.50 10.50 3.14
CA SER A 135 5.14 11.81 2.99
C SER A 135 6.42 11.86 3.80
N MET A 136 7.50 12.33 3.18
CA MET A 136 8.78 12.59 3.85
C MET A 136 8.86 14.03 4.38
N GLU A 137 7.71 14.69 4.59
CA GLU A 137 7.67 15.98 5.27
C GLU A 137 8.25 15.86 6.67
N THR A 138 9.12 16.81 7.01
CA THR A 138 9.80 16.88 8.30
C THR A 138 9.50 18.18 9.04
N ASP A 139 8.94 19.17 8.33
CA ASP A 139 8.43 20.39 8.93
C ASP A 139 6.95 20.22 9.30
N PHE A 140 6.72 20.01 10.59
CA PHE A 140 5.39 19.97 11.19
C PHE A 140 5.03 21.28 11.89
N SER A 141 5.80 22.36 11.66
CA SER A 141 5.51 23.66 12.26
C SER A 141 4.10 24.12 11.89
N GLY A 142 3.37 24.62 12.89
CA GLY A 142 1.98 25.05 12.71
C GLY A 142 0.94 23.91 12.66
N GLN A 143 1.31 22.66 12.90
CA GLN A 143 0.38 21.54 13.04
C GLN A 143 0.26 21.09 14.49
N GLU A 144 -0.96 21.00 15.02
CA GLU A 144 -1.20 20.31 16.29
C GLU A 144 -1.23 18.79 16.04
N ILE A 145 -0.17 18.10 16.43
CA ILE A 145 -0.04 16.64 16.31
C ILE A 145 -0.11 16.03 17.71
N ASP A 146 -1.19 15.30 18.01
CA ASP A 146 -1.25 14.46 19.19
C ASP A 146 -0.58 13.10 18.91
N SER A 147 0.68 12.97 19.31
CA SER A 147 1.45 11.74 19.13
C SER A 147 1.34 10.75 20.30
N ARG A 148 0.53 11.03 21.34
CA ARG A 148 0.48 10.18 22.55
C ARG A 148 -0.07 8.77 22.30
N GLY A 149 -0.78 8.59 21.19
CA GLY A 149 -1.32 7.30 20.75
C GLY A 149 -0.47 6.57 19.71
N ASP A 150 0.68 7.11 19.32
CA ASP A 150 1.52 6.58 18.24
C ASP A 150 2.93 6.20 18.74
N LEU A 151 3.51 5.17 18.14
CA LEU A 151 4.90 4.78 18.30
C LEU A 151 5.85 5.75 17.57
N ILE A 152 5.36 6.44 16.54
CA ILE A 152 6.12 7.43 15.77
C ILE A 152 5.79 8.84 16.24
N THR A 153 6.84 9.65 16.41
CA THR A 153 6.74 11.08 16.71
C THR A 153 7.50 11.89 15.66
N PRO A 154 7.25 13.20 15.53
CA PRO A 154 8.06 14.07 14.68
C PRO A 154 9.57 13.97 14.94
N ALA A 155 9.97 13.79 16.20
CA ALA A 155 11.37 13.63 16.60
C ALA A 155 12.03 12.34 16.06
N VAL A 156 11.23 11.34 15.69
CA VAL A 156 11.70 10.08 15.08
C VAL A 156 11.58 10.13 13.56
N ALA A 157 10.45 10.64 13.04
CA ALA A 157 10.17 10.70 11.62
C ALA A 157 11.17 11.59 10.86
N GLY A 158 11.53 12.76 11.42
CA GLY A 158 12.46 13.70 10.80
C GLY A 158 13.85 13.11 10.52
N PRO A 159 14.55 12.56 11.52
CA PRO A 159 15.83 11.89 11.32
C PRO A 159 15.77 10.70 10.35
N TRP A 160 14.72 9.88 10.40
CA TRP A 160 14.55 8.76 9.47
C TRP A 160 14.33 9.23 8.02
N ALA A 161 13.52 10.27 7.82
CA ALA A 161 13.29 10.85 6.49
C ALA A 161 14.60 11.42 5.94
N SER A 162 15.35 12.15 6.77
CA SER A 162 16.66 12.71 6.39
C SER A 162 17.67 11.62 6.04
N ALA A 163 17.74 10.55 6.85
CA ALA A 163 18.63 9.42 6.60
C ALA A 163 18.25 8.65 5.33
N TYR A 164 16.95 8.47 5.06
CA TYR A 164 16.47 7.81 3.86
C TYR A 164 16.73 8.64 2.59
N LEU A 165 16.39 9.93 2.61
CA LEU A 165 16.57 10.81 1.46
C LEU A 165 18.05 11.08 1.16
N GLY A 166 18.89 11.20 2.19
CA GLY A 166 20.27 11.66 2.04
C GLY A 166 20.27 13.06 1.40
N THR A 167 20.85 13.16 0.19
CA THR A 167 20.85 14.41 -0.59
C THR A 167 19.78 14.46 -1.67
N ALA A 168 18.93 13.44 -1.77
CA ALA A 168 17.92 13.36 -2.80
C ALA A 168 16.78 14.36 -2.55
N LYS A 169 16.16 14.81 -3.64
CA LYS A 169 14.94 15.61 -3.57
C LYS A 169 13.74 14.68 -3.38
N ARG A 170 12.75 15.17 -2.64
CA ARG A 170 11.43 14.54 -2.54
C ARG A 170 10.74 14.55 -3.90
N ASP A 171 10.06 13.46 -4.23
CA ASP A 171 9.31 13.29 -5.46
C ASP A 171 8.09 12.38 -5.22
N TYR A 172 7.38 11.98 -6.28
CA TYR A 172 6.17 11.17 -6.15
C TYR A 172 6.41 9.69 -5.81
N TYR A 173 7.66 9.23 -5.84
CA TYR A 173 8.03 7.90 -5.36
C TYR A 173 8.28 7.90 -3.85
N THR A 174 8.81 9.01 -3.29
CA THR A 174 9.02 9.18 -1.84
C THR A 174 7.78 9.72 -1.12
N ASP A 175 7.06 10.65 -1.76
CA ASP A 175 5.98 11.43 -1.17
C ASP A 175 4.68 11.19 -1.94
N LEU A 176 4.17 9.96 -1.83
CA LEU A 176 2.88 9.56 -2.42
C LEU A 176 1.77 10.55 -2.11
N SER A 177 1.75 11.14 -0.91
CA SER A 177 0.75 12.14 -0.49
C SER A 177 0.88 13.50 -1.15
N THR A 178 1.95 13.77 -1.89
CA THR A 178 2.09 15.02 -2.67
C THR A 178 1.76 14.82 -4.15
N ALA A 179 1.72 13.57 -4.62
CA ALA A 179 1.42 13.26 -6.00
C ALA A 179 -0.02 13.69 -6.37
N PRO A 180 -0.24 14.17 -7.62
CA PRO A 180 -1.57 14.48 -8.13
C PRO A 180 -2.40 13.21 -8.31
N ALA A 181 -3.73 13.34 -8.37
CA ALA A 181 -4.61 12.17 -8.43
C ALA A 181 -4.40 11.32 -9.69
N ASP A 182 -4.10 11.93 -10.83
CA ASP A 182 -3.82 11.23 -12.09
C ASP A 182 -2.56 10.35 -12.03
N TRP A 183 -1.59 10.66 -11.16
CA TRP A 183 -0.39 9.84 -10.93
C TRP A 183 -0.73 8.37 -10.66
N TYR A 184 -1.78 8.11 -9.87
CA TYR A 184 -2.14 6.75 -9.47
C TYR A 184 -3.02 6.00 -10.49
N SER A 185 -3.48 6.68 -11.55
CA SER A 185 -4.55 6.17 -12.42
C SER A 185 -4.09 4.97 -13.27
N THR A 186 -2.79 4.93 -13.54
CA THR A 186 -2.11 3.92 -14.35
C THR A 186 -1.40 2.85 -13.52
N PHE A 187 -1.57 2.83 -12.20
CA PHE A 187 -0.98 1.81 -11.35
C PHE A 187 -1.42 0.40 -11.81
N PRO A 188 -0.50 -0.50 -12.19
CA PRO A 188 -0.83 -1.80 -12.77
C PRO A 188 -1.19 -2.83 -11.69
N VAL A 189 -2.26 -2.53 -10.95
CA VAL A 189 -2.73 -3.31 -9.80
C VAL A 189 -4.25 -3.44 -9.83
N GLN A 190 -4.75 -4.61 -9.47
CA GLN A 190 -6.19 -4.89 -9.49
C GLN A 190 -6.91 -4.30 -8.27
N LYS A 191 -6.32 -4.37 -7.08
CA LYS A 191 -6.92 -3.92 -5.82
C LYS A 191 -5.86 -3.35 -4.87
N ILE A 192 -6.21 -2.31 -4.12
CA ILE A 192 -5.35 -1.75 -3.08
C ILE A 192 -6.13 -1.78 -1.76
N LEU A 193 -5.52 -2.31 -0.71
CA LEU A 193 -6.00 -2.22 0.67
C LEU A 193 -5.06 -1.31 1.45
N VAL A 194 -5.60 -0.24 2.03
CA VAL A 194 -4.88 0.65 2.93
C VAL A 194 -5.47 0.53 4.34
N CYS A 195 -4.65 0.15 5.31
CA CYS A 195 -5.02 0.13 6.72
C CYS A 195 -4.31 1.29 7.43
N ALA A 196 -4.96 1.90 8.43
CA ALA A 196 -4.34 2.86 9.34
C ALA A 196 -4.94 2.72 10.74
N GLY A 197 -4.17 2.97 11.77
CA GLY A 197 -4.63 3.19 13.14
C GLY A 197 -5.24 4.58 13.30
N GLY A 198 -6.34 4.67 14.05
CA GLY A 198 -7.05 5.94 14.26
C GLY A 198 -6.29 6.96 15.12
N SER A 199 -5.24 6.52 15.82
CA SER A 199 -4.43 7.35 16.72
C SER A 199 -3.02 7.62 16.18
N GLU A 200 -2.75 7.30 14.91
CA GLU A 200 -1.45 7.52 14.29
C GLU A 200 -1.28 8.97 13.85
N ILE A 201 -0.08 9.54 14.01
CA ILE A 201 0.29 10.86 13.48
C ILE A 201 0.19 10.91 11.96
N LEU A 202 0.35 9.75 11.31
CA LEU A 202 0.24 9.61 9.87
C LEU A 202 -1.22 9.51 9.39
N PHE A 203 -2.19 9.36 10.29
CA PHE A 203 -3.58 9.11 9.92
C PHE A 203 -4.17 10.19 9.00
N PRO A 204 -4.04 11.50 9.30
CA PRO A 204 -4.61 12.55 8.42
C PRO A 204 -4.02 12.51 7.01
N ILE A 205 -2.70 12.28 6.89
CA ILE A 205 -2.03 12.25 5.59
C ILE A 205 -2.34 10.97 4.81
N ILE A 206 -2.50 9.83 5.49
CA ILE A 206 -2.98 8.58 4.87
C ILE A 206 -4.43 8.75 4.39
N GLN A 207 -5.29 9.43 5.14
CA GLN A 207 -6.66 9.70 4.73
C GLN A 207 -6.72 10.53 3.45
N ASP A 208 -5.93 11.59 3.35
CA ASP A 208 -5.87 12.41 2.14
C ASP A 208 -5.35 11.62 0.93
N PHE A 209 -4.24 10.89 1.10
CA PHE A 209 -3.72 9.96 0.10
C PHE A 209 -4.79 9.00 -0.42
N VAL A 210 -5.53 8.34 0.49
CA VAL A 210 -6.61 7.40 0.11
C VAL A 210 -7.73 8.10 -0.66
N LYS A 211 -8.09 9.35 -0.31
CA LYS A 211 -9.09 10.12 -1.07
C LYS A 211 -8.62 10.34 -2.49
N LYS A 212 -7.38 10.81 -2.70
CA LYS A 212 -6.81 11.02 -4.03
C LYS A 212 -6.69 9.73 -4.82
N LEU A 213 -6.28 8.64 -4.16
CA LEU A 213 -6.22 7.31 -4.76
C LEU A 213 -7.61 6.85 -5.23
N LYS A 214 -8.67 7.04 -4.43
CA LYS A 214 -10.05 6.70 -4.83
C LYS A 214 -10.55 7.53 -6.01
N VAL A 215 -10.28 8.85 -6.01
CA VAL A 215 -10.63 9.75 -7.13
C VAL A 215 -9.92 9.30 -8.40
N SER A 216 -8.63 8.99 -8.31
CA SER A 216 -7.82 8.51 -9.44
C SER A 216 -8.42 7.30 -10.15
N PHE A 217 -8.72 6.24 -9.38
CA PHE A 217 -9.31 5.03 -9.94
C PHE A 217 -10.73 5.25 -10.46
N PHE A 218 -11.45 6.27 -9.98
CA PHE A 218 -12.73 6.67 -10.57
C PHE A 218 -12.54 7.35 -11.93
N LEU A 219 -11.65 8.36 -12.01
CA LEU A 219 -11.37 9.11 -13.25
C LEU A 219 -10.80 8.22 -14.37
N ALA A 220 -9.92 7.29 -14.03
CA ALA A 220 -9.37 6.31 -14.97
C ALA A 220 -10.46 5.46 -15.66
N CYS A 221 -11.62 5.30 -15.02
CA CYS A 221 -12.73 4.50 -15.57
C CYS A 221 -13.65 5.30 -16.47
N ASP A 222 -13.77 6.60 -16.23
CA ASP A 222 -14.60 7.48 -17.04
C ASP A 222 -13.94 7.70 -18.41
N ASN A 223 -12.63 7.94 -18.42
CA ASN A 223 -11.84 8.14 -19.64
C ASN A 223 -11.75 6.90 -20.55
N SER A 224 -11.98 5.68 -20.02
CA SER A 224 -11.97 4.46 -20.85
C SER A 224 -13.32 4.11 -21.49
N GLY A 225 -14.32 5.01 -21.46
CA GLY A 225 -15.63 4.79 -22.08
C GLY A 225 -16.41 3.60 -21.49
N THR A 226 -16.11 3.24 -20.24
CA THR A 226 -16.64 2.01 -19.63
C THR A 226 -18.10 2.20 -19.19
N SER A 227 -18.97 1.22 -19.48
CA SER A 227 -20.36 1.19 -18.99
C SER A 227 -20.47 1.47 -17.47
N LEU A 228 -21.53 2.16 -17.05
CA LEU A 228 -21.81 2.54 -15.65
C LEU A 228 -21.72 1.36 -14.65
N SER A 229 -22.04 0.14 -15.08
CA SER A 229 -21.92 -1.07 -14.25
C SER A 229 -20.47 -1.51 -14.02
N ASN A 230 -19.59 -1.27 -15.00
CA ASN A 230 -18.14 -1.50 -14.90
C ASN A 230 -17.43 -0.36 -14.15
N LEU A 231 -17.95 0.87 -14.22
CA LEU A 231 -17.50 2.02 -13.41
C LEU A 231 -17.59 1.71 -11.92
N SER A 232 -18.74 1.16 -11.48
CA SER A 232 -18.95 0.75 -10.08
C SER A 232 -17.95 -0.32 -9.59
N ARG A 233 -17.59 -1.29 -10.45
CA ARG A 233 -16.63 -2.36 -10.08
C ARG A 233 -15.19 -1.88 -10.04
N ARG A 234 -14.81 -0.91 -10.87
CA ARG A 234 -13.46 -0.33 -10.85
C ARG A 234 -13.28 0.77 -9.79
N ALA A 235 -14.33 1.52 -9.45
CA ALA A 235 -14.31 2.42 -8.29
C ALA A 235 -14.12 1.66 -6.95
N SER A 236 -14.48 0.37 -6.89
CA SER A 236 -14.26 -0.52 -5.74
C SER A 236 -12.86 -1.16 -5.68
N ARG A 237 -11.86 -0.62 -6.38
CA ARG A 237 -10.47 -1.14 -6.35
C ARG A 237 -9.72 -0.76 -5.08
N VAL A 238 -10.06 0.37 -4.46
CA VAL A 238 -9.39 0.87 -3.24
C VAL A 238 -10.26 0.63 -2.02
N TRP A 239 -9.73 -0.14 -1.07
CA TRP A 239 -10.34 -0.42 0.22
C TRP A 239 -9.52 0.27 1.29
N SER A 240 -10.21 0.87 2.27
CA SER A 240 -9.56 1.53 3.40
C SER A 240 -10.17 1.06 4.71
N CYS A 241 -9.33 0.70 5.68
CA CYS A 241 -9.72 0.27 7.01
C CYS A 241 -9.06 1.16 8.07
N VAL A 242 -9.85 1.62 9.04
CA VAL A 242 -9.33 2.32 10.23
C VAL A 242 -9.45 1.39 11.43
N LEU A 243 -8.33 1.11 12.08
CA LEU A 243 -8.27 0.31 13.30
C LEU A 243 -8.41 1.26 14.52
N ALA A 244 -9.51 1.11 15.26
CA ALA A 244 -9.75 1.90 16.47
C ALA A 244 -8.98 1.30 17.67
N SER A 245 -8.40 2.16 18.51
CA SER A 245 -7.83 1.75 19.79
C SER A 245 -8.93 1.38 20.79
N GLY A 246 -8.91 0.17 21.37
CA GLY A 246 -9.62 -0.12 22.62
C GLY A 246 -10.79 -1.12 22.61
N ARG A 247 -11.01 -1.95 21.58
CA ARG A 247 -11.86 -3.15 21.72
C ARG A 247 -11.21 -4.38 21.10
N ALA A 248 -11.22 -5.49 21.86
CA ALA A 248 -10.84 -6.79 21.36
C ALA A 248 -11.54 -7.09 20.03
N MET A 249 -10.77 -7.61 19.06
CA MET A 249 -11.25 -7.96 17.72
C MET A 249 -12.48 -8.87 17.81
N SER A 250 -13.64 -8.36 17.40
CA SER A 250 -14.73 -9.21 16.92
C SER A 250 -14.70 -9.17 15.39
N PRO A 251 -15.12 -10.24 14.67
CA PRO A 251 -15.18 -10.25 13.21
C PRO A 251 -16.06 -9.13 12.59
N ARG A 252 -16.78 -8.36 13.41
CA ARG A 252 -17.68 -7.27 13.01
C ARG A 252 -17.13 -5.86 13.27
N SER A 253 -15.94 -5.69 13.88
CA SER A 253 -15.40 -4.37 14.23
C SER A 253 -14.39 -3.78 13.23
N THR A 254 -14.22 -4.38 12.06
CA THR A 254 -13.55 -3.74 10.92
C THR A 254 -14.46 -2.68 10.32
N ILE A 255 -14.19 -1.40 10.57
CA ILE A 255 -14.80 -0.32 9.75
C ILE A 255 -14.08 -0.34 8.40
N CYS A 256 -14.50 -1.25 7.52
CA CYS A 256 -14.27 -1.13 6.10
C CYS A 256 -15.07 0.08 5.63
N ILE A 257 -14.42 1.18 5.28
CA ILE A 257 -15.07 2.27 4.53
C ILE A 257 -15.24 1.76 3.10
N SER A 258 -16.23 0.87 2.91
CA SER A 258 -16.68 0.44 1.58
C SER A 258 -17.31 1.62 0.85
N GLY A 259 -17.07 1.69 -0.47
CA GLY A 259 -17.39 2.84 -1.32
C GLY A 259 -18.80 3.39 -1.14
N THR A 260 -18.90 4.72 -1.17
CA THR A 260 -20.14 5.49 -1.14
C THR A 260 -21.07 5.00 -2.25
N ARG A 261 -22.14 4.27 -1.90
CA ARG A 261 -23.27 4.04 -2.79
C ARG A 261 -24.10 5.34 -2.77
N LEU A 262 -23.94 6.19 -3.78
CA LEU A 262 -24.85 7.32 -4.00
C LEU A 262 -26.28 6.77 -4.13
N ARG A 263 -27.09 6.96 -3.09
CA ARG A 263 -28.52 6.61 -3.08
C ARG A 263 -29.23 7.63 -3.96
N ARG A 264 -29.82 7.18 -5.08
CA ARG A 264 -30.75 8.00 -5.87
C ARG A 264 -31.92 8.41 -4.98
N SER A 265 -32.09 9.69 -4.71
CA SER A 265 -33.35 10.25 -4.23
C SER A 265 -34.36 10.15 -5.38
N ARG A 266 -35.29 9.19 -5.30
CA ARG A 266 -36.51 9.27 -6.11
C ARG A 266 -37.39 10.34 -5.48
N GLY A 267 -37.55 11.47 -6.17
CA GLY A 267 -38.59 12.44 -5.85
C GLY A 267 -39.95 11.74 -5.90
N ARG A 268 -40.71 11.87 -4.82
CA ARG A 268 -42.15 11.55 -4.81
C ARG A 268 -42.86 12.77 -5.39
N GLU A 269 -43.33 12.65 -6.62
CA GLU A 269 -44.42 13.49 -7.10
C GLU A 269 -45.68 13.14 -6.30
N SER A 270 -46.21 14.11 -5.58
CA SER A 270 -47.52 14.06 -4.95
C SER A 270 -48.59 14.17 -6.03
N ARG A 271 -49.40 13.12 -6.20
CA ARG A 271 -50.72 13.25 -6.81
C ARG A 271 -51.65 13.84 -5.76
N ALA A 272 -52.11 15.06 -6.00
CA ALA A 272 -53.27 15.62 -5.31
C ALA A 272 -54.53 14.99 -5.94
N GLY A 273 -55.41 14.48 -5.07
CA GLY A 273 -56.83 14.36 -5.34
C GLY A 273 -57.56 15.62 -4.89
#